data_AF-A0A7J5U0J7-F1
#
_entry.id   AF-A0A7J5U0J7-F1
#
_cell.length_a   1.000
_cell.length_b   1.000
_cell.length_c   1.000
_cell.angle_alpha   90.00
_cell.angle_beta   90.00
_cell.angle_gamma   90.00
#
_symmetry.space_group_name_H-M   'P 1'
#
loop_
_entity.id
_entity.type
_entity.pdbx_description
1 polymer ?
#
loop_
_entity_poly.entity_id
_entity_poly.type
_entity_poly.pdbx_seq_one_letter_code
_entity_poly.pdbx_strand_id
1 'polypeptide(L)'
;MKKLLPYSLLLGIMLLATACFKDLEITYDGPAQVEFETAVRSNPAVGLTFPLVASANSVTLAPTLTTQLNLVGPQRNSELRVKVLVEPTLTTTGANTYTLVNNGEVVIPANSSVGSLSIAVSRASSTTAPIRNLVLTLDSTSTEYKANTNYKRIGFTIRN
;
A
#
# COMPACT_ATOMS: atom_id res chain seq x y z
N MET A 1 -28.68 7.51 60.44
CA MET A 1 -27.99 6.79 59.36
C MET A 1 -28.93 6.20 58.28
N LYS A 2 -30.20 5.88 58.57
CA LYS A 2 -31.15 5.29 57.59
C LYS A 2 -31.56 6.20 56.40
N LYS A 3 -31.36 7.52 56.49
CA LYS A 3 -31.76 8.48 55.43
C LYS A 3 -30.74 8.66 54.31
N LEU A 4 -29.50 8.18 54.48
CA LEU A 4 -28.43 8.33 53.48
C LEU A 4 -28.40 7.19 52.45
N LEU A 5 -28.87 6.01 52.83
CA LEU A 5 -28.95 4.82 51.99
C LEU A 5 -29.71 5.01 50.66
N PRO A 6 -30.86 5.70 50.59
CA PRO A 6 -31.54 5.91 49.31
C PRO A 6 -30.77 6.83 48.37
N TYR A 7 -30.03 7.82 48.89
CA TYR A 7 -29.26 8.75 48.06
C TYR A 7 -28.00 8.10 47.47
N SER A 8 -27.32 7.25 48.22
CA SER A 8 -26.18 6.49 47.69
C SER A 8 -26.60 5.43 46.67
N LEU A 9 -27.79 4.83 46.81
CA LEU A 9 -28.34 3.93 45.80
C LEU A 9 -28.72 4.68 44.50
N LEU A 10 -29.32 5.86 44.62
CA LEU A 10 -29.69 6.69 43.47
C LEU A 10 -28.45 7.18 42.70
N LEU A 11 -27.39 7.56 43.42
CA LEU A 11 -26.11 7.95 42.82
C LEU A 11 -25.43 6.76 42.12
N GLY A 12 -25.49 5.56 42.70
CA GLY A 12 -25.00 4.33 42.08
C GLY A 12 -25.73 3.98 40.78
N ILE A 13 -27.06 4.15 40.74
CA ILE A 13 -27.86 3.92 39.53
C ILE A 13 -27.52 4.93 38.42
N MET A 14 -27.32 6.21 38.77
CA MET A 14 -26.92 7.23 37.79
C MET A 14 -25.51 6.98 37.20
N LEU A 15 -24.57 6.46 38.00
CA LEU A 15 -23.23 6.10 37.52
C LEU A 15 -23.23 4.86 36.60
N LEU A 16 -24.18 3.94 36.77
CA LEU A 16 -24.34 2.77 35.90
C LEU A 16 -25.03 3.11 34.57
N ALA A 17 -25.83 4.17 34.53
CA ALA A 17 -26.54 4.60 33.31
C ALA A 17 -25.64 5.30 32.27
N THR A 18 -24.44 5.76 32.66
CA THR A 18 -23.47 6.38 31.73
C THR A 18 -22.49 5.39 31.09
N ALA A 19 -22.54 4.10 31.46
CA ALA A 19 -21.60 3.08 30.96
C ALA A 19 -22.02 2.44 29.63
N CYS A 20 -23.19 2.79 29.08
CA CYS A 20 -23.60 2.37 27.73
C CYS A 20 -22.93 3.29 26.69
N PHE A 21 -21.61 3.24 26.61
CA PHE A 21 -20.91 3.73 25.44
C PHE A 21 -21.24 2.74 24.32
N LYS A 22 -21.97 3.20 23.30
CA LYS A 22 -21.92 2.51 22.01
C LYS A 22 -20.46 2.52 21.61
N ASP A 23 -19.85 1.34 21.55
CA ASP A 23 -18.51 1.20 21.03
C ASP A 23 -18.44 2.01 19.74
N LEU A 24 -17.55 3.01 19.73
CA LEU A 24 -17.29 3.82 18.56
C LEU A 24 -16.50 2.91 17.61
N GLU A 25 -17.22 2.00 16.96
CA GLU A 25 -16.65 1.14 15.94
C GLU A 25 -16.40 2.03 14.71
N ILE A 26 -15.20 2.60 14.66
CA ILE A 26 -14.74 3.33 13.47
C ILE A 26 -14.39 2.28 12.43
N THR A 27 -15.42 1.79 11.76
CA THR A 27 -15.29 0.88 10.63
C THR A 27 -15.19 1.72 9.36
N TYR A 28 -14.22 1.40 8.51
CA TYR A 28 -14.12 2.01 7.19
C TYR A 28 -15.36 1.65 6.36
N ASP A 29 -16.15 2.66 5.99
CA ASP A 29 -17.38 2.53 5.20
C ASP A 29 -17.18 2.84 3.70
N GLY A 30 -15.97 3.26 3.34
CA GLY A 30 -15.59 3.56 1.97
C GLY A 30 -15.45 2.31 1.10
N PRO A 31 -15.35 2.50 -0.23
CA PRO A 31 -15.07 1.40 -1.14
C PRO A 31 -13.68 0.82 -0.85
N ALA A 32 -13.51 -0.50 -0.90
CA ALA A 32 -12.21 -1.14 -0.73
C ALA A 32 -11.17 -0.54 -1.69
N GLN A 33 -10.07 -0.04 -1.15
CA GLN A 33 -8.99 0.57 -1.92
C GLN A 33 -7.71 -0.24 -1.82
N VAL A 34 -6.87 -0.14 -2.85
CA VAL A 34 -5.51 -0.65 -2.82
C VAL A 34 -4.52 0.48 -3.02
N GLU A 35 -3.42 0.43 -2.30
CA GLU A 35 -2.35 1.42 -2.34
C GLU A 35 -0.97 0.80 -2.20
N PHE A 36 0.05 1.50 -2.70
CA PHE A 36 1.43 1.16 -2.40
C PHE A 36 1.82 1.72 -1.03
N GLU A 37 2.27 0.86 -0.12
CA GLU A 37 2.76 1.26 1.20
C GLU A 37 3.91 2.28 1.09
N THR A 38 4.80 2.09 0.11
CA THR A 38 5.90 3.02 -0.14
C THR A 38 5.41 4.43 -0.50
N ALA A 39 4.30 4.54 -1.23
CA ALA A 39 3.69 5.84 -1.58
C ALA A 39 3.06 6.52 -0.35
N VAL A 40 2.57 5.75 0.62
CA VAL A 40 2.02 6.26 1.88
C VAL A 40 3.13 6.79 2.79
N ARG A 41 4.25 6.07 2.89
CA ARG A 41 5.33 6.37 3.86
C ARG A 41 6.45 7.26 3.33
N SER A 42 6.50 7.53 2.03
CA SER A 42 7.60 8.27 1.42
C SER A 42 7.13 9.54 0.76
N ASN A 43 7.93 10.60 0.89
CA ASN A 43 7.66 11.85 0.21
C ASN A 43 7.76 11.68 -1.32
N PRO A 44 6.88 12.35 -2.09
CA PRO A 44 7.03 12.44 -3.53
C PRO A 44 8.40 13.00 -3.92
N ALA A 45 8.96 12.50 -5.03
CA ALA A 45 10.13 13.10 -5.62
C ALA A 45 9.80 14.49 -6.21
N VAL A 46 10.80 15.36 -6.34
CA VAL A 46 10.62 16.74 -6.83
C VAL A 46 9.93 16.73 -8.21
N GLY A 47 8.82 17.47 -8.31
CA GLY A 47 8.04 17.58 -9.54
C GLY A 47 7.13 16.39 -9.85
N LEU A 48 7.03 15.41 -8.94
CA LEU A 48 6.16 14.23 -9.06
C LEU A 48 5.15 14.14 -7.90
N THR A 49 4.13 13.32 -8.07
CA THR A 49 3.11 13.03 -7.04
C THR A 49 3.33 11.67 -6.36
N PHE A 50 4.46 11.03 -6.62
CA PHE A 50 4.82 9.71 -6.10
C PHE A 50 6.32 9.65 -5.79
N PRO A 51 6.75 8.73 -4.91
CA PRO A 51 8.16 8.59 -4.57
C PRO A 51 8.95 7.87 -5.67
N LEU A 52 10.25 8.17 -5.74
CA LEU A 52 11.23 7.40 -6.50
C LEU A 52 12.21 6.72 -5.54
N VAL A 53 12.25 5.39 -5.56
CA VAL A 53 13.12 4.59 -4.69
C VAL A 53 14.36 4.15 -5.48
N ALA A 54 15.56 4.40 -4.93
CA ALA A 54 16.78 4.00 -5.59
C ALA A 54 16.99 2.48 -5.59
N SER A 55 17.23 1.91 -6.77
CA SER A 55 17.73 0.53 -6.90
C SER A 55 19.24 0.51 -6.67
N ALA A 56 19.73 -0.52 -5.99
CA ALA A 56 21.15 -0.75 -5.79
C ALA A 56 21.84 -1.43 -6.99
N ASN A 57 21.17 -1.55 -8.14
CA ASN A 57 21.70 -2.32 -9.26
C ASN A 57 23.01 -1.70 -9.82
N SER A 58 23.92 -2.59 -10.18
CA SER A 58 25.27 -2.24 -10.62
C SER A 58 25.76 -3.23 -11.66
N VAL A 59 26.99 -3.04 -12.13
CA VAL A 59 27.63 -3.99 -13.06
C VAL A 59 27.85 -5.37 -12.45
N THR A 60 27.88 -5.49 -11.11
CA THR A 60 28.07 -6.76 -10.39
C THR A 60 26.81 -7.24 -9.67
N LEU A 61 25.81 -6.37 -9.46
CA LEU A 61 24.62 -6.67 -8.66
C LEU A 61 23.33 -6.56 -9.48
N ALA A 62 22.54 -7.63 -9.47
CA ALA A 62 21.18 -7.70 -10.02
C ALA A 62 20.18 -7.88 -8.85
N PRO A 63 19.63 -6.80 -8.29
CA PRO A 63 18.77 -6.91 -7.13
C PRO A 63 17.35 -7.33 -7.50
N THR A 64 16.68 -7.98 -6.56
CA THR A 64 15.21 -8.06 -6.54
C THR A 64 14.70 -6.92 -5.65
N LEU A 65 13.84 -6.06 -6.20
CA LEU A 65 13.14 -5.04 -5.46
C LEU A 65 11.81 -5.61 -4.96
N THR A 66 11.39 -5.23 -3.75
CA THR A 66 10.10 -5.63 -3.19
C THR A 66 9.32 -4.39 -2.80
N THR A 67 8.04 -4.36 -3.14
CA THR A 67 7.10 -3.33 -2.67
C THR A 67 5.83 -3.97 -2.14
N GLN A 68 5.33 -3.42 -1.05
CA GLN A 68 4.09 -3.86 -0.42
C GLN A 68 2.89 -3.15 -1.03
N LEU A 69 1.78 -3.88 -1.14
CA LEU A 69 0.44 -3.36 -1.37
C LEU A 69 -0.41 -3.53 -0.12
N ASN A 70 -1.22 -2.52 0.17
CA ASN A 70 -2.19 -2.54 1.26
C ASN A 70 -3.60 -2.59 0.71
N LEU A 71 -4.45 -3.40 1.32
CA LEU A 71 -5.90 -3.31 1.21
C LEU A 71 -6.40 -2.36 2.30
N VAL A 72 -6.91 -1.21 1.89
CA VAL A 72 -7.59 -0.24 2.74
C VAL A 72 -9.08 -0.58 2.74
N GLY A 73 -9.53 -1.16 3.84
CA GLY A 73 -10.90 -1.62 4.04
C GLY A 73 -10.94 -2.94 4.81
N PRO A 74 -12.12 -3.56 4.93
CA PRO A 74 -12.27 -4.85 5.60
C PRO A 74 -11.44 -5.93 4.91
N GLN A 75 -10.86 -6.83 5.70
CA GLN A 75 -10.25 -8.04 5.17
C GLN A 75 -11.31 -8.92 4.49
N ARG A 76 -10.87 -9.64 3.46
CA ARG A 76 -11.73 -10.56 2.70
C ARG A 76 -11.52 -11.99 3.18
N ASN A 77 -12.57 -12.80 3.15
CA ASN A 77 -12.48 -14.24 3.42
C ASN A 77 -11.90 -15.06 2.24
N SER A 78 -11.64 -14.41 1.10
CA SER A 78 -10.97 -14.96 -0.08
C SER A 78 -9.75 -14.12 -0.43
N GLU A 79 -8.83 -14.69 -1.21
CA GLU A 79 -7.74 -13.91 -1.80
C GLU A 79 -8.28 -12.80 -2.70
N LEU A 80 -7.53 -11.71 -2.80
CA LEU A 80 -7.72 -10.63 -3.76
C LEU A 80 -6.50 -10.58 -4.68
N ARG A 81 -6.72 -10.65 -5.99
CA ARG A 81 -5.69 -10.44 -7.01
C ARG A 81 -5.66 -8.98 -7.43
N VAL A 82 -4.52 -8.33 -7.25
CA VAL A 82 -4.29 -6.94 -7.64
C VAL A 82 -3.31 -6.91 -8.80
N LYS A 83 -3.64 -6.16 -9.85
CA LYS A 83 -2.76 -6.00 -11.01
C LYS A 83 -1.96 -4.72 -10.86
N VAL A 84 -0.63 -4.86 -10.92
CA VAL A 84 0.31 -3.76 -11.04
C VAL A 84 0.78 -3.68 -12.49
N LEU A 85 0.75 -2.46 -13.03
CA LEU A 85 1.10 -2.13 -14.39
C LEU A 85 2.31 -1.21 -14.41
N VAL A 86 3.04 -1.23 -15.52
CA VAL A 86 4.05 -0.21 -15.83
C VAL A 86 3.31 1.01 -16.37
N GLU A 87 3.65 2.20 -15.89
CA GLU A 87 3.16 3.46 -16.45
C GLU A 87 4.08 3.88 -17.60
N PRO A 88 3.70 3.65 -18.86
CA PRO A 88 4.61 3.81 -20.00
C PRO A 88 5.00 5.27 -20.22
N THR A 89 4.14 6.21 -19.84
CA THR A 89 4.38 7.65 -20.06
C THR A 89 5.42 8.24 -19.12
N LEU A 90 5.65 7.60 -17.96
CA LEU A 90 6.59 8.06 -16.93
C LEU A 90 7.81 7.15 -16.79
N THR A 91 7.77 5.96 -17.39
CA THR A 91 8.88 4.99 -17.40
C THR A 91 9.87 5.35 -18.50
N THR A 92 11.14 5.51 -18.12
CA THR A 92 12.23 5.85 -19.04
C THR A 92 13.26 4.72 -19.18
N THR A 93 13.23 3.71 -18.31
CA THR A 93 14.09 2.53 -18.44
C THR A 93 13.61 1.60 -19.57
N GLY A 94 14.53 0.84 -20.17
CA GLY A 94 14.19 -0.13 -21.21
C GLY A 94 13.50 -1.37 -20.65
N ALA A 95 12.58 -1.97 -21.41
CA ALA A 95 11.78 -3.14 -20.98
C ALA A 95 12.62 -4.35 -20.54
N ASN A 96 13.82 -4.54 -21.09
CA ASN A 96 14.72 -5.64 -20.73
C ASN A 96 15.52 -5.40 -19.41
N THR A 97 15.30 -4.26 -18.75
CA THR A 97 16.01 -3.89 -17.52
C THR A 97 15.32 -4.45 -16.27
N TYR A 98 14.06 -4.87 -16.38
CA TYR A 98 13.29 -5.36 -15.25
C TYR A 98 12.31 -6.45 -15.66
N THR A 99 11.83 -7.21 -14.69
CA THR A 99 10.74 -8.17 -14.86
C THR A 99 9.85 -8.12 -13.63
N LEU A 100 8.56 -7.83 -13.81
CA LEU A 100 7.58 -7.97 -12.75
C LEU A 100 7.30 -9.46 -12.53
N VAL A 101 7.55 -9.95 -11.31
CA VAL A 101 7.23 -11.33 -10.96
C VAL A 101 5.73 -11.56 -11.10
N ASN A 102 5.33 -12.75 -11.56
CA ASN A 102 3.94 -13.10 -11.87
C ASN A 102 3.25 -12.09 -12.81
N ASN A 103 4.02 -11.48 -13.71
CA ASN A 103 3.53 -10.46 -14.63
C ASN A 103 2.83 -9.29 -13.91
N GLY A 104 3.29 -8.93 -12.71
CA GLY A 104 2.72 -7.84 -11.90
C GLY A 104 1.42 -8.19 -11.17
N GLU A 105 1.01 -9.47 -11.14
CA GLU A 105 -0.11 -9.90 -10.31
C GLU A 105 0.35 -10.11 -8.86
N VAL A 106 -0.26 -9.36 -7.94
CA VAL A 106 -0.04 -9.46 -6.51
C VAL A 106 -1.25 -10.13 -5.87
N VAL A 107 -0.99 -11.14 -5.05
CA VAL A 107 -2.03 -11.79 -4.26
C VAL A 107 -2.01 -11.20 -2.85
N ILE A 108 -3.15 -10.67 -2.41
CA ILE A 108 -3.44 -10.40 -1.00
C ILE A 108 -4.23 -11.61 -0.49
N PRO A 109 -3.67 -12.43 0.42
CA PRO A 109 -4.34 -13.64 0.89
C PRO A 109 -5.66 -13.36 1.61
N ALA A 110 -6.50 -14.38 1.73
CA ALA A 110 -7.66 -14.34 2.61
C ALA A 110 -7.25 -13.97 4.04
N ASN A 111 -8.07 -13.17 4.71
CA ASN A 111 -7.86 -12.66 6.07
C ASN A 111 -6.55 -11.87 6.23
N SER A 112 -6.09 -11.23 5.15
CA SER A 112 -4.94 -10.33 5.15
C SER A 112 -5.32 -9.00 4.52
N SER A 113 -4.60 -7.95 4.92
CA SER A 113 -4.66 -6.62 4.28
C SER A 113 -3.39 -6.30 3.51
N VAL A 114 -2.50 -7.28 3.32
CA VAL A 114 -1.15 -7.05 2.78
C VAL A 114 -0.80 -8.09 1.72
N GLY A 115 -0.24 -7.60 0.62
CA GLY A 115 0.41 -8.39 -0.43
C GLY A 115 1.75 -7.76 -0.83
N SER A 116 2.57 -8.46 -1.60
CA SER A 116 3.87 -7.94 -2.05
C SER A 116 4.14 -8.25 -3.51
N LEU A 117 4.64 -7.25 -4.22
CA LEU A 117 5.19 -7.39 -5.56
C LEU A 117 6.70 -7.51 -5.48
N SER A 118 7.26 -8.45 -6.25
CA SER A 118 8.70 -8.53 -6.50
C SER A 118 9.02 -8.10 -7.93
N ILE A 119 10.09 -7.35 -8.10
CA ILE A 119 10.61 -6.89 -9.39
C ILE A 119 12.07 -7.35 -9.50
N ALA A 120 12.36 -8.23 -10.45
CA ALA A 120 13.73 -8.57 -10.77
C ALA A 120 14.34 -7.45 -11.62
N VAL A 121 15.53 -6.96 -11.25
CA VAL A 121 16.23 -5.88 -11.97
C VAL A 121 17.55 -6.41 -12.52
N SER A 122 17.79 -6.15 -13.80
CA SER A 122 19.02 -6.52 -14.50
C SER A 122 20.23 -5.74 -13.96
N ARG A 123 21.42 -6.33 -14.12
CA ARG A 123 22.68 -5.61 -13.89
C ARG A 123 22.76 -4.37 -14.79
N ALA A 124 23.45 -3.35 -14.31
CA ALA A 124 23.78 -2.19 -15.13
C ALA A 124 24.74 -2.60 -16.26
N SER A 125 24.60 -2.00 -17.43
CA SER A 125 25.49 -2.24 -18.58
C SER A 125 26.92 -1.74 -18.35
N SER A 126 27.08 -0.66 -17.59
CA SER A 126 28.37 -0.07 -17.21
C SER A 126 28.26 0.73 -15.91
N THR A 127 29.40 1.10 -15.32
CA THR A 127 29.44 1.95 -14.12
C THR A 127 28.97 3.39 -14.40
N THR A 128 29.05 3.82 -15.65
CA THR A 128 28.64 5.16 -16.13
C THR A 128 27.28 5.17 -16.84
N ALA A 129 26.57 4.04 -16.85
CA ALA A 129 25.24 3.95 -17.44
C ALA A 129 24.28 4.96 -16.77
N PRO A 130 23.36 5.56 -17.54
CA PRO A 130 22.40 6.52 -17.01
C PRO A 130 21.48 5.87 -15.98
N ILE A 131 21.01 6.69 -15.03
CA ILE A 131 19.94 6.30 -14.11
C ILE A 131 18.61 6.70 -14.76
N ARG A 132 17.69 5.74 -14.86
CA ARG A 132 16.36 5.88 -15.48
C ARG A 132 15.26 5.42 -14.55
N ASN A 133 14.04 5.81 -14.85
CA ASN A 133 12.89 5.53 -13.99
C ASN A 133 12.11 4.32 -14.51
N LEU A 134 11.77 3.40 -13.62
CA LEU A 134 10.66 2.46 -13.76
C LEU A 134 9.50 2.98 -12.93
N VAL A 135 8.34 3.26 -13.53
CA VAL A 135 7.17 3.73 -12.80
C VAL A 135 6.09 2.68 -12.84
N LEU A 136 5.57 2.32 -11.67
CA LEU A 136 4.51 1.35 -11.48
C LEU A 136 3.23 2.06 -11.05
N THR A 137 2.10 1.56 -11.55
CA THR A 137 0.76 2.02 -11.18
C THR A 137 -0.15 0.84 -10.90
N LEU A 138 -1.08 1.01 -9.97
CA LEU A 138 -2.19 0.08 -9.79
C LEU A 138 -3.15 0.15 -10.98
N ASP A 139 -3.70 -1.00 -11.36
CA ASP A 139 -4.80 -1.07 -12.31
C ASP A 139 -6.05 -0.38 -11.74
N SER A 140 -6.55 0.61 -12.47
CA SER A 140 -7.74 1.38 -12.11
C SER A 140 -9.03 0.82 -12.72
N THR A 141 -8.95 -0.23 -13.53
CA THR A 141 -10.10 -0.82 -14.26
C THR A 141 -10.79 -1.95 -13.49
N SER A 142 -10.17 -2.42 -12.39
CA SER A 142 -10.73 -3.45 -11.53
C SER A 142 -12.13 -3.10 -11.01
N THR A 143 -13.00 -4.10 -10.99
CA THR A 143 -14.32 -4.05 -10.34
C THR A 143 -14.28 -4.50 -8.88
N GLU A 144 -13.21 -5.18 -8.45
CA GLU A 144 -13.08 -5.74 -7.09
C GLU A 144 -12.47 -4.76 -6.07
N TYR A 145 -11.71 -3.77 -6.54
CA TYR A 145 -11.07 -2.77 -5.70
C TYR A 145 -10.91 -1.45 -6.46
N LYS A 146 -10.69 -0.36 -5.73
CA LYS A 146 -10.30 0.93 -6.30
C LYS A 146 -8.83 1.22 -6.03
N ALA A 147 -8.10 1.68 -7.04
CA ALA A 147 -6.75 2.20 -6.80
C ALA A 147 -6.86 3.53 -6.03
N ASN A 148 -6.17 3.65 -4.89
CA ASN A 148 -6.16 4.88 -4.09
C ASN A 148 -5.59 6.04 -4.94
N THR A 149 -6.36 7.11 -5.12
CA THR A 149 -5.99 8.21 -6.04
C THR A 149 -4.66 8.86 -5.68
N ASN A 150 -4.32 8.91 -4.40
CA ASN A 150 -3.10 9.56 -3.90
C ASN A 150 -1.89 8.61 -3.89
N TYR A 151 -2.13 7.30 -3.73
CA TYR A 151 -1.07 6.33 -3.43
C TYR A 151 -1.01 5.15 -4.42
N LYS A 152 -1.61 5.31 -5.61
CA LYS A 152 -1.61 4.30 -6.67
C LYS A 152 -0.33 4.20 -7.49
N ARG A 153 0.68 5.05 -7.26
CA ARG A 153 1.92 5.07 -8.03
C ARG A 153 3.15 5.09 -7.13
N ILE A 154 4.19 4.41 -7.60
CA ILE A 154 5.56 4.50 -7.10
C ILE A 154 6.51 4.41 -8.29
N GLY A 155 7.75 4.85 -8.12
CA GLY A 155 8.80 4.55 -9.10
C GLY A 155 10.08 4.07 -8.45
N PHE A 156 10.93 3.49 -9.28
CA PHE A 156 12.27 3.07 -8.94
C PHE A 156 13.26 3.74 -9.89
N THR A 157 14.39 4.20 -9.37
CA THR A 157 15.51 4.62 -10.21
C THR A 157 16.46 3.45 -10.41
N ILE A 158 16.75 3.13 -11.67
CA ILE A 158 17.52 1.95 -12.08
C ILE A 158 18.64 2.41 -13.01
N ARG A 159 19.86 1.95 -12.78
CA ARG A 159 20.99 2.20 -13.69
C ARG A 159 20.92 1.24 -14.87
N ASN A 160 20.79 1.72 -16.12
CA ASN A 160 20.64 0.85 -17.29
C ASN A 160 21.57 1.21 -18.46
#